data_AF-A0A5P8U2Q9-F1
#
_entry.id   AF-A0A5P8U2Q9-F1
#
_cell.length_a   1.000
_cell.length_b   1.000
_cell.length_c   1.000
_cell.angle_alpha   90.00
_cell.angle_beta   90.00
_cell.angle_gamma   90.00
#
_symmetry.space_group_name_H-M   'P 1'
#
loop_
_entity.id
_entity.type
_entity.pdbx_description
1 polymer ?
#
loop_
_entity_poly.entity_id
_entity_poly.type
_entity_poly.pdbx_seq_one_letter_code
_entity_poly.pdbx_strand_id
1 'polypeptide(L)'
;RSWAGARPEIRVIGYDTHGIAAHIGALRRFIKVGDVDLLVAELGLYGVRPDLEGLGITHSMRVMYPVLQQLAVPFGFGAVRQALQKHVTKLVGRQGLATILPGVSVRSTRPDIHLDLPPTRTDDDLVVLVFPIGRPISEWPAGTMIDRNGPEL
;
A
#
# COMPACT_ATOMS: atom_id res chain seq x y z
N ARG A 1 -12.19 -1.31 -12.01
CA ARG A 1 -12.48 -2.02 -10.74
C ARG A 1 -11.42 -1.59 -9.73
N SER A 2 -11.78 -1.24 -8.50
CA SER A 2 -10.78 -0.96 -7.46
C SER A 2 -10.08 -2.25 -7.07
N TRP A 3 -8.78 -2.21 -6.77
CA TRP A 3 -8.09 -3.36 -6.20
C TRP A 3 -8.02 -4.59 -7.10
N ALA A 4 -8.10 -4.39 -8.42
CA ALA A 4 -8.23 -5.44 -9.43
C ALA A 4 -9.33 -6.50 -9.13
N GLY A 5 -10.30 -6.18 -8.27
CA GLY A 5 -11.30 -7.15 -7.79
C GLY A 5 -10.79 -8.11 -6.71
N ALA A 6 -9.57 -7.93 -6.20
CA ALA A 6 -9.03 -8.71 -5.10
C ALA A 6 -9.87 -8.53 -3.82
N ARG A 7 -10.04 -9.63 -3.08
CA ARG A 7 -10.66 -9.61 -1.76
C ARG A 7 -9.57 -9.42 -0.70
N PRO A 8 -9.69 -8.44 0.21
CA PRO A 8 -8.71 -8.26 1.27
C PRO A 8 -8.79 -9.40 2.30
N GLU A 9 -7.63 -9.80 2.84
CA GLU A 9 -7.55 -10.70 3.99
C GLU A 9 -7.97 -9.97 5.27
N ILE A 10 -7.58 -8.69 5.38
CA ILE A 10 -7.98 -7.80 6.48
C ILE A 10 -8.69 -6.59 5.90
N ARG A 11 -9.86 -6.26 6.45
CA ARG A 11 -10.55 -5.01 6.17
C ARG A 11 -10.79 -4.26 7.48
N VAL A 12 -10.25 -3.06 7.59
CA VAL A 12 -10.55 -2.15 8.69
C VAL A 12 -11.54 -1.11 8.18
N ILE A 13 -12.64 -0.93 8.90
CA ILE A 13 -13.70 0.02 8.57
C ILE A 13 -14.00 0.83 9.82
N GLY A 14 -13.85 2.15 9.71
CA GLY A 14 -14.25 3.10 10.74
C GLY A 14 -15.67 3.60 10.48
N TYR A 15 -16.47 3.71 11.53
CA TYR A 15 -17.83 4.21 11.49
C TYR A 15 -18.00 5.44 12.38
N ASP A 16 -18.92 6.32 11.98
CA ASP A 16 -19.48 7.37 12.83
C ASP A 16 -21.02 7.38 12.71
N THR A 17 -21.68 8.39 13.25
CA THR A 17 -23.15 8.52 13.19
C THR A 17 -23.70 8.67 11.78
N HIS A 18 -22.86 8.99 10.78
CA HIS A 18 -23.24 9.16 9.39
C HIS A 18 -22.85 7.95 8.50
N GLY A 19 -22.38 6.86 9.11
CA GLY A 19 -22.04 5.61 8.42
C GLY A 19 -20.54 5.38 8.32
N ILE A 20 -20.05 4.92 7.17
CA ILE A 20 -18.62 4.64 6.97
C ILE A 20 -17.85 5.96 6.91
N ALA A 21 -16.91 6.12 7.83
CA ALA A 21 -16.03 7.28 7.94
C ALA A 21 -14.71 7.06 7.18
N ALA A 22 -14.15 5.85 7.25
CA ALA A 22 -12.90 5.50 6.58
C ALA A 22 -12.76 3.98 6.40
N HIS A 23 -11.90 3.56 5.48
CA HIS A 23 -11.53 2.15 5.33
C HIS A 23 -10.13 1.95 4.74
N ILE A 24 -9.56 0.78 4.99
CA ILE A 24 -8.38 0.24 4.30
C ILE A 24 -8.48 -1.28 4.21
N GLY A 25 -7.89 -1.86 3.17
CA GLY A 25 -7.70 -3.30 3.01
C GLY A 25 -6.22 -3.67 3.04
N ALA A 26 -5.94 -4.90 3.48
CA ALA A 26 -4.63 -5.53 3.36
C ALA A 26 -4.78 -6.98 2.86
N LEU A 27 -3.82 -7.44 2.06
CA LEU A 27 -3.62 -8.86 1.77
C LEU A 27 -2.13 -9.17 1.70
N ARG A 28 -1.78 -10.44 1.89
CA ARG A 28 -0.43 -10.94 1.70
C ARG A 28 -0.20 -11.31 0.25
N ARG A 29 0.96 -10.94 -0.28
CA ARG A 29 1.42 -11.36 -1.60
C ARG A 29 2.92 -11.25 -1.73
N PHE A 30 3.46 -11.93 -2.72
CA PHE A 30 4.85 -11.75 -3.12
C PHE A 30 4.97 -10.56 -4.07
N ILE A 31 5.97 -9.73 -3.81
CA ILE A 31 6.51 -8.74 -4.75
C ILE A 31 7.97 -9.06 -5.01
N LYS A 32 8.54 -8.52 -6.08
CA LYS A 32 9.97 -8.59 -6.34
C LYS A 32 10.58 -7.20 -6.20
N VAL A 33 11.59 -7.04 -5.33
CA VAL A 33 12.34 -5.79 -5.17
C VAL A 33 13.75 -6.03 -5.71
N GLY A 34 14.06 -5.45 -6.88
CA GLY A 34 15.25 -5.84 -7.64
C GLY A 34 15.21 -7.35 -7.96
N ASP A 35 16.13 -8.12 -7.38
CA ASP A 35 16.20 -9.58 -7.56
C ASP A 35 15.55 -10.39 -6.43
N VAL A 36 15.10 -9.72 -5.35
CA VAL A 36 14.60 -10.38 -4.14
C VAL A 36 13.09 -10.53 -4.16
N ASP A 37 12.60 -11.77 -4.09
CA ASP A 37 11.19 -12.06 -3.87
C ASP A 37 10.83 -11.91 -2.38
N LEU A 38 9.82 -11.12 -2.09
CA LEU A 38 9.48 -10.67 -0.75
C LEU A 38 7.98 -10.82 -0.49
N LEU A 39 7.62 -11.56 0.55
CA LEU A 39 6.25 -11.59 1.06
C LEU A 39 5.96 -10.27 1.79
N VAL A 40 4.90 -9.56 1.40
CA VAL A 40 4.48 -8.31 2.02
C VAL A 40 2.98 -8.34 2.30
N ALA A 41 2.54 -7.52 3.26
CA ALA A 41 1.14 -7.10 3.32
C ALA A 41 0.95 -5.89 2.41
N GLU A 42 0.37 -6.06 1.22
CA GLU A 42 0.00 -4.91 0.38
C GLU A 42 -1.25 -4.24 0.94
N LEU A 43 -1.11 -2.95 1.22
CA LEU A 43 -2.16 -2.05 1.68
C LEU A 43 -2.78 -1.36 0.47
N GLY A 44 -4.10 -1.29 0.47
CA GLY A 44 -4.84 -0.52 -0.53
C GLY A 44 -6.28 -0.32 -0.09
N LEU A 45 -7.16 0.03 -1.03
CA LEU A 45 -8.54 0.42 -0.72
C LEU A 45 -8.57 1.48 0.39
N TYR A 46 -7.62 2.41 0.41
CA TYR A 46 -7.64 3.51 1.37
C TYR A 46 -8.69 4.53 0.96
N GLY A 47 -9.56 4.90 1.89
CA GLY A 47 -10.55 5.94 1.68
C GLY A 47 -10.96 6.58 3.00
N VAL A 48 -11.15 7.89 2.98
CA VAL A 48 -11.73 8.67 4.07
C VAL A 48 -12.88 9.47 3.47
N ARG A 49 -13.99 9.59 4.18
CA ARG A 49 -15.14 10.37 3.72
C ARG A 49 -14.74 11.85 3.59
N PRO A 50 -15.11 12.57 2.50
CA PRO A 50 -14.57 13.90 2.21
C PRO A 50 -14.71 14.94 3.34
N ASP A 51 -15.82 14.91 4.09
CA ASP A 51 -16.06 15.80 5.25
C ASP A 51 -15.11 15.56 6.43
N LEU A 52 -14.40 14.43 6.43
CA LEU A 52 -13.46 14.03 7.48
C LEU A 52 -11.99 14.12 7.06
N GLU A 53 -11.70 14.50 5.81
CA GLU A 53 -10.34 14.70 5.35
C GLU A 53 -9.65 15.82 6.15
N GLY A 54 -8.34 15.66 6.41
CA GLY A 54 -7.58 16.64 7.20
C GLY A 54 -7.83 16.60 8.71
N LEU A 55 -8.86 15.91 9.21
CA LEU A 55 -9.16 15.76 10.65
C LEU A 55 -8.29 14.71 11.35
N GLY A 56 -7.32 14.13 10.64
CA GLY A 56 -6.39 13.17 11.20
C GLY A 56 -6.92 11.75 11.33
N ILE A 57 -8.08 11.42 10.74
CA ILE A 57 -8.65 10.05 10.71
C ILE A 57 -7.63 9.01 10.22
N THR A 58 -6.73 9.39 9.30
CA THR A 58 -5.64 8.52 8.84
C THR A 58 -4.74 8.00 9.98
N HIS A 59 -4.67 8.68 11.13
CA HIS A 59 -3.90 8.20 12.29
C HIS A 59 -4.58 7.04 13.03
N SER A 60 -5.91 6.94 12.98
CA SER A 60 -6.65 5.82 13.59
C SER A 60 -6.30 4.49 12.92
N MET A 61 -5.77 4.56 11.69
CA MET A 61 -5.36 3.42 10.89
C MET A 61 -4.22 2.60 11.54
N ARG A 62 -3.51 3.15 12.54
CA ARG A 62 -2.61 2.38 13.42
C ARG A 62 -3.26 1.16 14.05
N VAL A 63 -4.58 1.18 14.22
CA VAL A 63 -5.35 0.04 14.73
C VAL A 63 -5.10 -1.24 13.92
N MET A 64 -4.69 -1.12 12.65
CA MET A 64 -4.35 -2.28 11.82
C MET A 64 -3.04 -2.94 12.23
N TYR A 65 -2.11 -2.23 12.87
CA TYR A 65 -0.72 -2.67 13.04
C TYR A 65 -0.59 -3.96 13.86
N PRO A 66 -1.28 -4.14 15.01
CA PRO A 66 -1.28 -5.42 15.71
C PRO A 66 -1.86 -6.57 14.88
N VAL A 67 -2.84 -6.29 14.01
CA VAL A 67 -3.43 -7.29 13.12
C VAL A 67 -2.46 -7.65 11.98
N LEU A 68 -1.73 -6.66 11.44
CA LEU A 68 -0.70 -6.89 10.44
C LEU A 68 0.45 -7.75 10.99
N GLN A 69 0.79 -7.64 12.28
CA GLN A 69 1.78 -8.52 12.92
C GLN A 69 1.33 -10.00 12.90
N GLN A 70 0.03 -10.27 12.91
CA GLN A 70 -0.51 -11.63 12.84
C GLN A 70 -0.38 -12.25 11.44
N LEU A 71 -0.17 -11.44 10.39
CA LEU A 71 0.04 -11.93 9.03
C LEU A 71 1.41 -12.60 8.83
N ALA A 72 2.32 -12.50 9.81
CA ALA A 72 3.67 -13.04 9.77
C ALA A 72 4.48 -12.58 8.54
N VAL A 73 4.28 -11.33 8.13
CA VAL A 73 5.03 -10.70 7.04
C VAL A 73 6.13 -9.79 7.59
N PRO A 74 7.28 -9.67 6.90
CA PRO A 74 8.35 -8.77 7.32
C PRO A 74 7.95 -7.29 7.17
N PHE A 75 7.19 -6.94 6.12
CA PHE A 75 6.86 -5.57 5.76
C PHE A 75 5.43 -5.41 5.24
N GLY A 76 4.89 -4.22 5.43
CA GLY A 76 3.73 -3.71 4.70
C GLY A 76 4.21 -2.87 3.51
N PHE A 77 3.47 -2.90 2.42
CA PHE A 77 3.77 -2.19 1.18
C PHE A 77 2.52 -1.44 0.72
N GLY A 78 2.66 -0.19 0.27
CA GLY A 78 1.58 0.54 -0.37
C GLY A 78 2.14 1.44 -1.46
N ALA A 79 1.40 1.63 -2.54
CA ALA A 79 1.72 2.61 -3.55
C ALA A 79 0.51 3.49 -3.82
N VAL A 80 0.70 4.80 -3.79
CA VAL A 80 -0.34 5.80 -4.09
C VAL A 80 0.15 6.74 -5.17
N ARG A 81 -0.76 7.37 -5.91
CA ARG A 81 -0.40 8.39 -6.92
C ARG A 81 0.37 9.55 -6.28
N GLN A 82 1.28 10.16 -7.01
CA GLN A 82 2.01 11.36 -6.54
C GLN A 82 1.10 12.50 -6.08
N ALA A 83 -0.09 12.66 -6.66
CA ALA A 83 -1.09 13.62 -6.19
C ALA A 83 -1.47 13.45 -4.70
N LEU A 84 -1.34 12.25 -4.15
CA LEU A 84 -1.64 11.92 -2.74
C LEU A 84 -0.41 12.04 -1.82
N GLN A 85 0.76 12.42 -2.33
CA GLN A 85 2.00 12.51 -1.56
C GLN A 85 1.84 13.34 -0.28
N LYS A 86 1.23 14.53 -0.37
CA LYS A 86 1.02 15.40 0.81
C LYS A 86 0.18 14.73 1.90
N HIS A 87 -0.81 13.92 1.50
CA HIS A 87 -1.67 13.19 2.44
C HIS A 87 -0.89 12.09 3.15
N VAL A 88 -0.09 11.31 2.41
CA VAL A 88 0.69 10.21 3.00
C VAL A 88 1.93 10.68 3.76
N THR A 89 2.58 11.78 3.35
CA THR A 89 3.70 12.35 4.11
C THR A 89 3.29 12.79 5.50
N LYS A 90 2.06 13.32 5.68
CA LYS A 90 1.53 13.63 7.02
C LYS A 90 1.31 12.38 7.88
N LEU A 91 0.90 11.27 7.26
CA LEU A 91 0.76 9.97 7.93
C LEU A 91 2.12 9.42 8.38
N VAL A 92 3.15 9.55 7.54
CA VAL A 92 4.50 9.06 7.82
C VAL A 92 5.24 9.95 8.84
N GLY A 93 5.17 11.26 8.65
CA GLY A 93 6.07 12.24 9.28
C GLY A 93 5.84 12.49 10.77
N ARG A 94 4.70 12.10 11.35
CA ARG A 94 4.43 12.41 12.77
C ARG A 94 5.07 11.46 13.77
N GLN A 95 5.51 10.26 13.37
CA GLN A 95 5.91 9.23 14.34
C GLN A 95 6.71 8.04 13.71
N GLY A 96 7.14 8.08 12.45
CA GLY A 96 8.01 7.04 11.87
C GLY A 96 7.37 5.68 11.58
N LEU A 97 6.05 5.62 11.34
CA LEU A 97 5.33 4.36 11.08
C LEU A 97 5.67 3.70 9.74
N ALA A 98 6.15 4.48 8.79
CA ALA A 98 6.43 4.04 7.44
C ALA A 98 7.64 4.80 6.91
N THR A 99 8.14 4.37 5.76
CA THR A 99 9.19 5.07 5.02
C THR A 99 8.70 5.27 3.60
N ILE A 100 8.79 6.51 3.12
CA ILE A 100 8.54 6.83 1.72
C ILE A 100 9.83 6.51 0.95
N LEU A 101 9.74 5.64 -0.05
CA LEU A 101 10.88 5.29 -0.90
C LEU A 101 10.90 6.21 -2.13
N PRO A 102 11.87 7.13 -2.26
CA PRO A 102 11.97 7.99 -3.42
C PRO A 102 12.52 7.23 -4.63
N GLY A 103 12.10 7.61 -5.83
CA GLY A 103 12.67 7.10 -7.08
C GLY A 103 12.43 5.60 -7.33
N VAL A 104 11.38 5.04 -6.74
CA VAL A 104 10.98 3.65 -6.96
C VAL A 104 9.89 3.57 -8.03
N SER A 105 10.16 2.83 -9.09
CA SER A 105 9.20 2.45 -10.12
C SER A 105 8.46 1.19 -9.71
N VAL A 106 7.16 1.12 -10.01
CA VAL A 106 6.36 -0.07 -9.75
C VAL A 106 5.85 -0.67 -11.06
N ARG A 107 6.26 -1.89 -11.37
CA ARG A 107 5.74 -2.67 -12.48
C ARG A 107 4.59 -3.54 -12.01
N SER A 108 3.49 -3.55 -12.76
CA SER A 108 2.32 -4.38 -12.49
C SER A 108 1.86 -5.08 -13.76
N THR A 109 1.28 -6.27 -13.66
CA THR A 109 0.58 -6.88 -14.80
C THR A 109 -0.66 -6.06 -15.14
N ARG A 110 -1.10 -6.09 -16.39
CA ARG A 110 -2.40 -5.50 -16.74
C ARG A 110 -3.51 -6.39 -16.17
N PRO A 111 -4.58 -5.80 -15.61
CA PRO A 111 -5.70 -6.59 -15.07
C PRO A 111 -6.45 -7.34 -16.18
N ASP A 112 -6.49 -6.77 -17.38
CA ASP A 112 -7.12 -7.35 -18.57
C ASP A 112 -6.07 -7.66 -19.64
N ILE A 113 -6.33 -8.71 -20.43
CA ILE A 113 -5.46 -9.10 -21.53
C ILE A 113 -5.76 -8.20 -22.73
N HIS A 114 -4.75 -7.47 -23.16
CA HIS A 114 -4.79 -6.61 -24.34
C HIS A 114 -3.70 -7.06 -25.31
N LEU A 115 -4.08 -7.58 -26.48
CA LEU A 115 -3.13 -8.12 -27.47
C LEU A 115 -2.24 -7.05 -28.11
N ASP A 116 -2.70 -5.81 -28.09
CA ASP A 116 -2.06 -4.62 -28.65
C ASP A 116 -1.13 -3.91 -27.65
N LEU A 117 -1.12 -4.32 -26.38
CA LEU A 117 -0.35 -3.68 -25.32
C LEU A 117 0.64 -4.65 -24.66
N PRO A 118 1.76 -4.14 -24.12
CA PRO A 118 2.63 -4.97 -23.29
C PRO A 118 1.87 -5.56 -22.09
N PRO A 119 2.20 -6.79 -21.67
CA PRO A 119 1.49 -7.50 -20.59
C PRO A 119 1.65 -6.81 -19.22
N THR A 120 2.65 -5.95 -19.08
CA THR A 120 2.93 -5.18 -17.86
C THR A 120 2.91 -3.68 -18.14
N ARG A 121 2.62 -2.89 -17.10
CA ARG A 121 2.78 -1.44 -17.08
C ARG A 121 3.72 -1.07 -15.94
N THR A 122 4.70 -0.22 -16.22
CA THR A 122 5.53 0.44 -15.19
C THR A 122 4.93 1.80 -14.90
N ASP A 123 4.76 2.11 -13.61
CA ASP A 123 4.34 3.42 -13.12
C ASP A 123 5.48 4.04 -12.31
N ASP A 124 5.98 5.16 -12.82
CA ASP A 124 7.06 5.95 -12.23
C ASP A 124 6.50 7.14 -11.40
N ASP A 125 5.18 7.37 -11.46
CA ASP A 125 4.47 8.47 -10.80
C ASP A 125 3.73 8.00 -9.54
N LEU A 126 4.38 7.12 -8.77
CA LEU A 126 3.87 6.59 -7.51
C LEU A 126 4.74 7.00 -6.32
N VAL A 127 4.09 7.22 -5.19
CA VAL A 127 4.70 7.30 -3.87
C VAL A 127 4.60 5.93 -3.25
N VAL A 128 5.76 5.28 -3.10
CA VAL A 128 5.86 3.98 -2.44
C VAL A 128 6.08 4.18 -0.95
N LEU A 129 5.30 3.46 -0.15
CA LEU A 129 5.38 3.42 1.31
C LEU A 129 5.71 2.00 1.76
N VAL A 130 6.68 1.89 2.65
CA VAL A 130 7.04 0.64 3.33
C VAL A 130 6.83 0.78 4.82
N PHE A 131 6.13 -0.17 5.41
CA PHE A 131 5.87 -0.24 6.85
C PHE A 131 6.69 -1.40 7.41
N PRO A 132 7.64 -1.18 8.34
CA PRO A 132 8.22 -2.31 9.08
C PRO A 132 7.10 -3.05 9.82
N ILE A 133 7.09 -4.38 9.83
CA ILE A 133 6.12 -5.18 10.62
C ILE A 133 6.88 -6.17 11.49
N GLY A 134 7.50 -7.15 10.85
CA GLY A 134 8.32 -8.18 11.51
C GLY A 134 9.82 -7.91 11.41
N ARG A 135 10.25 -6.99 10.53
CA ARG A 135 11.65 -6.64 10.29
C ARG A 135 11.85 -5.12 10.27
N PRO A 136 13.03 -4.62 10.68
CA PRO A 136 13.36 -3.20 10.60
C PRO A 136 13.49 -2.75 9.13
N ILE A 137 13.22 -1.46 8.86
CA ILE A 137 13.29 -0.90 7.50
C ILE A 137 14.70 -1.02 6.87
N SER A 138 15.75 -1.09 7.67
CA SER A 138 17.12 -1.31 7.20
C SER A 138 17.32 -2.66 6.51
N GLU A 139 16.42 -3.63 6.72
CA GLU A 139 16.42 -4.92 6.02
C GLU A 139 15.56 -4.91 4.75
N TRP A 140 14.94 -3.79 4.39
CA TRP A 140 14.24 -3.68 3.10
C TRP A 140 15.25 -3.87 1.95
N PRO A 141 14.95 -4.72 0.94
CA PRO A 141 15.91 -4.99 -0.13
C PRO A 141 16.30 -3.73 -0.91
N ALA A 142 17.56 -3.67 -1.32
CA ALA A 142 18.02 -2.63 -2.24
C ALA A 142 17.41 -2.84 -3.63
N GLY A 143 16.86 -1.78 -4.21
CA GLY A 143 16.29 -1.82 -5.56
C GLY A 143 15.39 -0.62 -5.81
N THR A 144 15.40 -0.13 -7.05
CA THR A 144 14.56 0.98 -7.51
C THR A 144 13.37 0.50 -8.36
N MET A 145 13.28 -0.80 -8.63
CA MET A 145 12.16 -1.42 -9.33
C MET A 145 11.46 -2.41 -8.40
N ILE A 146 10.15 -2.25 -8.24
CA ILE A 146 9.28 -3.21 -7.59
C ILE A 146 8.40 -3.85 -8.64
N ASP A 147 8.55 -5.16 -8.86
CA ASP A 147 7.55 -5.94 -9.59
C ASP A 147 6.45 -6.39 -8.63
N ARG A 148 5.22 -6.00 -8.92
CA ARG A 148 4.05 -6.42 -8.16
C ARG A 148 3.76 -7.91 -8.32
N ASN A 149 4.29 -8.57 -9.36
CA ASN A 149 3.95 -9.95 -9.74
C ASN A 149 2.44 -10.17 -9.87
N GLY A 150 1.73 -9.13 -10.30
CA GLY A 150 0.27 -9.07 -10.36
C GLY A 150 -0.22 -7.66 -10.70
N PRO A 151 -1.55 -7.48 -10.88
CA PRO A 151 -2.08 -6.19 -11.27
C PRO A 151 -1.95 -5.15 -10.16
N GLU A 152 -2.03 -3.88 -10.56
CA GLU A 152 -2.24 -2.80 -9.59
C GLU A 152 -3.55 -3.08 -8.86
N LEU A 153 -3.44 -3.20 -7.55
CA LEU A 153 -4.58 -3.27 -6.68
C LEU A 153 -5.02 -1.81 -6.36
#